data_AF-I4D814-F1
#
_entry.id   AF-I4D814-F1
#
_cell.length_a   1.000
_cell.length_b   1.000
_cell.length_c   1.000
_cell.angle_alpha   90.00
_cell.angle_beta   90.00
_cell.angle_gamma   90.00
#
_symmetry.space_group_name_H-M   'P 1'
#
loop_
_entity.id
_entity.type
_entity.pdbx_description
1 polymer ?
#
loop_
_entity_poly.entity_id
_entity_poly.type
_entity_poly.pdbx_seq_one_letter_code
_entity_poly.pdbx_strand_id
1 'polypeptide(L)' 'MTPRQPRVSGKDVVAALRRAGFKELYIEGSHHYLERPDNKALVTVPVHSNKILKPKTLKSVLNQAGLTIEQLMELL' A
#
# COMPACT_ATOMS: atom_id res chain seq x y z
N MET A 1 -2.27 16.95 -16.46
CA MET A 1 -1.14 17.01 -15.50
C MET A 1 -1.13 15.72 -14.71
N THR A 2 -0.03 14.98 -14.67
CA THR A 2 0.04 13.75 -13.86
C THR A 2 0.04 14.14 -12.38
N PRO A 3 -0.92 13.69 -11.56
CA PRO A 3 -0.93 14.03 -10.15
C PRO A 3 0.39 13.56 -9.50
N ARG A 4 1.01 14.44 -8.70
CA ARG A 4 2.22 14.10 -7.96
C ARG A 4 1.87 13.00 -6.95
N GLN A 5 2.62 11.91 -6.96
CA GLN A 5 2.44 10.85 -5.97
C GLN A 5 2.76 11.34 -4.56
N PRO A 6 2.00 10.89 -3.55
CA PRO A 6 2.24 11.28 -2.18
C PRO A 6 3.55 10.70 -1.65
N ARG A 7 4.17 11.44 -0.73
CA ARG A 7 5.40 11.01 -0.04
C ARG A 7 5.01 10.25 1.22
N VAL A 8 4.79 8.94 1.07
CA VAL A 8 4.37 8.05 2.15
C VAL A 8 5.36 6.91 2.37
N SER A 9 5.49 6.46 3.61
CA SER A 9 6.26 5.27 3.96
C SER A 9 5.44 4.00 3.72
N GLY A 10 6.11 2.83 3.73
CA GLY A 10 5.42 1.55 3.67
C GLY A 10 4.45 1.34 4.83
N LYS A 11 4.78 1.86 6.03
CA LYS A 11 3.90 1.78 7.21
C LYS A 11 2.59 2.53 6.99
N ASP A 12 2.67 3.73 6.41
CA ASP A 12 1.48 4.56 6.14
C ASP A 12 0.58 3.85 5.13
N VAL A 13 1.16 3.23 4.10
CA VAL A 13 0.40 2.45 3.10
C VAL A 13 -0.25 1.22 3.73
N VAL A 14 0.46 0.46 4.57
CA VAL A 14 -0.13 -0.69 5.29
C VAL A 14 -1.31 -0.23 6.17
N ALA A 15 -1.16 0.88 6.89
CA ALA A 15 -2.23 1.43 7.73
C ALA A 15 -3.45 1.85 6.89
N ALA A 16 -3.23 2.54 5.77
CA ALA A 16 -4.28 2.93 4.84
C ALA A 16 -5.01 1.72 4.25
N LEU A 17 -4.28 0.68 3.82
CA LEU A 17 -4.87 -0.55 3.30
C LEU A 17 -5.71 -1.26 4.37
N ARG A 18 -5.24 -1.32 5.63
CA ARG A 18 -6.04 -1.87 6.74
C ARG A 18 -7.33 -1.09 6.97
N ARG A 19 -7.30 0.24 6.87
CA ARG A 19 -8.52 1.09 6.93
C ARG A 19 -9.48 0.80 5.78
N ALA A 20 -8.97 0.46 4.60
CA ALA A 20 -9.75 0.01 3.44
C ALA A 20 -10.23 -1.46 3.53
N GLY A 21 -10.04 -2.13 4.67
CA GLY A 21 -10.52 -3.50 4.89
C GLY A 21 -9.57 -4.61 4.45
N PHE A 22 -8.33 -4.28 4.05
CA PHE A 22 -7.33 -5.29 3.76
C PHE A 22 -6.87 -5.97 5.04
N LYS A 23 -6.65 -7.29 4.98
CA LYS A 23 -6.17 -8.08 6.11
C LYS A 23 -4.71 -8.43 5.94
N GLU A 24 -3.85 -8.01 6.85
CA GLU A 24 -2.46 -8.47 6.88
C GLU A 24 -2.41 -9.95 7.27
N LEU A 25 -1.81 -10.78 6.40
CA LEU A 25 -1.73 -12.23 6.61
C LEU A 25 -0.43 -12.62 7.30
N TYR A 26 0.69 -12.19 6.74
CA TYR A 26 2.02 -12.51 7.24
C TYR A 26 3.05 -11.48 6.79
N ILE A 27 4.22 -11.55 7.41
CA ILE A 27 5.37 -10.69 7.13
C ILE A 27 6.56 -11.59 6.83
N GLU A 28 7.26 -11.31 5.74
CA GLU A 28 8.51 -11.98 5.38
C GLU A 28 9.62 -10.92 5.21
N GLY A 29 10.58 -10.92 6.13
CA GLY A 29 11.58 -9.85 6.21
C GLY A 29 10.91 -8.48 6.40
N SER A 30 11.10 -7.56 5.45
CA SER A 30 10.46 -6.24 5.45
C SER A 30 9.17 -6.18 4.63
N HIS A 31 8.72 -7.28 4.04
CA HIS A 31 7.56 -7.30 3.15
C HIS A 31 6.31 -7.74 3.89
N HIS A 32 5.29 -6.88 3.90
CA HIS A 32 3.98 -7.15 4.46
C HIS A 32 3.05 -7.66 3.36
N TYR A 33 2.40 -8.79 3.60
CA TYR A 33 1.47 -9.41 2.64
C TYR A 33 0.05 -9.23 3.15
N LEU A 34 -0.76 -8.49 2.39
CA LEU A 34 -2.15 -8.18 2.72
C LEU A 34 -3.10 -8.84 1.73
N GLU A 35 -4.18 -9.43 2.23
CA GLU A 35 -5.28 -9.97 1.46
C GLU A 35 -6.31 -8.88 1.14
N ARG A 36 -6.71 -8.81 -0.12
CA ARG A 36 -7.79 -7.94 -0.59
C ARG A 36 -9.16 -8.40 -0.08
N PRO A 37 -10.04 -7.48 0.35
CA PRO A 37 -11.37 -7.83 0.84
C PRO A 37 -12.33 -8.33 -0.25
N ASP A 38 -12.15 -7.91 -1.51
CA ASP A 38 -13.07 -8.19 -2.61
C ASP A 38 -12.81 -9.54 -3.30
N ASN A 39 -11.55 -9.90 -3.50
CA ASN A 39 -11.18 -11.06 -4.32
C ASN A 39 -10.09 -11.96 -3.73
N LYS A 40 -9.68 -11.71 -2.46
CA LYS A 40 -8.63 -12.45 -1.75
C LYS A 40 -7.25 -12.45 -2.41
N ALA A 41 -7.02 -11.61 -3.42
CA ALA A 41 -5.68 -11.49 -4.01
C ALA A 41 -4.71 -10.81 -3.04
N LEU A 42 -3.42 -11.13 -3.16
CA LEU A 42 -2.38 -10.60 -2.29
C LEU A 42 -1.80 -9.28 -2.81
N VAL A 43 -1.54 -8.37 -1.88
CA VAL A 43 -0.78 -7.13 -2.07
C VAL A 43 0.46 -7.19 -1.22
N THR A 44 1.62 -6.87 -1.80
CA THR A 44 2.89 -6.87 -1.08
C THR A 44 3.38 -5.45 -0.88
N VAL A 45 3.53 -5.03 0.37
CA VAL A 45 4.02 -3.69 0.74
C VAL A 45 5.40 -3.81 1.41
N PRO A 46 6.47 -3.25 0.81
CA PRO A 46 7.77 -3.19 1.47
C PRO A 46 7.79 -2.11 2.55
N VAL A 47 8.18 -2.47 3.77
CA VAL A 47 8.21 -1.60 4.95
C VAL A 47 9.65 -1.48 5.47
N HIS A 48 10.35 -0.42 5.03
CA HIS A 48 11.71 -0.10 5.48
C HIS A 48 11.69 1.03 6.53
N SER A 49 11.15 0.74 7.71
CA SER A 49 10.95 1.73 8.79
C SER A 49 10.14 2.94 8.32
N ASN A 50 10.66 4.17 8.45
CA ASN A 50 9.98 5.41 8.05
C ASN A 50 10.48 5.92 6.67
N LYS A 51 11.14 5.07 5.87
CA LYS A 51 11.59 5.48 4.53
C LYS A 51 10.41 5.62 3.58
N ILE A 52 10.41 6.73 2.84
CA ILE A 52 9.42 7.00 1.80
C ILE A 52 9.56 5.98 0.67
N LEU A 53 8.43 5.43 0.22
CA LEU A 53 8.40 4.53 -0.92
C LEU A 53 8.77 5.29 -2.19
N LYS A 54 9.57 4.65 -3.05
CA LYS A 54 9.84 5.20 -4.37
C LYS A 54 8.52 5.28 -5.16
N PRO A 55 8.34 6.31 -6.01
CA PRO A 55 7.16 6.48 -6.86
C PRO A 55 6.71 5.20 -7.58
N LYS A 56 7.65 4.48 -8.20
CA LYS A 56 7.39 3.21 -8.90
C LYS A 56 6.90 2.10 -7.97
N THR A 57 7.47 2.01 -6.77
CA THR A 57 7.06 1.02 -5.75
C THR A 57 5.65 1.31 -5.28
N LEU A 58 5.35 2.56 -4.92
CA LEU A 58 3.99 2.97 -4.53
C LEU A 58 2.98 2.67 -5.64
N LYS A 59 3.32 2.98 -6.90
CA LYS A 59 2.46 2.69 -8.05
C LYS A 59 2.18 1.19 -8.19
N SER A 60 3.20 0.34 -8.01
CA SER A 60 3.04 -1.12 -8.07
C SER A 60 2.10 -1.63 -6.98
N VAL A 61 2.24 -1.12 -5.75
CA VAL A 61 1.37 -1.49 -4.63
C VAL A 61 -0.08 -1.10 -4.92
N LEU A 62 -0.30 0.13 -5.37
CA LEU A 62 -1.65 0.63 -5.71
C LEU A 62 -2.29 -0.17 -6.84
N ASN A 63 -1.52 -0.54 -7.86
CA ASN A 63 -2.01 -1.41 -8.93
C ASN A 63 -2.43 -2.79 -8.41
N GLN A 64 -1.64 -3.41 -7.52
CA GLN A 64 -2.01 -4.69 -6.89
C GLN A 64 -3.26 -4.55 -6.02
N ALA A 65 -3.36 -3.46 -5.25
CA ALA A 65 -4.49 -3.15 -4.40
C ALA A 65 -5.76 -2.76 -5.16
N GLY A 66 -5.65 -2.38 -6.44
CA GLY A 66 -6.77 -1.83 -7.20
C GLY A 66 -7.22 -0.45 -6.68
N LEU A 67 -6.30 0.34 -6.12
CA LEU A 67 -6.58 1.67 -5.56
C LEU A 67 -5.97 2.79 -6.42
N THR A 68 -6.65 3.92 -6.50
CA THR A 68 -6.10 5.15 -7.06
C THR A 68 -5.25 5.90 -6.04
N ILE A 69 -4.50 6.90 -6.51
CA ILE A 69 -3.76 7.81 -5.61
C ILE A 69 -4.74 8.61 -4.73
N GLU A 70 -5.88 9.03 -5.28
CA GLU A 70 -6.90 9.80 -4.55
C GLU A 70 -7.51 8.98 -3.41
N GLN A 71 -7.88 7.73 -3.69
CA GLN A 71 -8.37 6.81 -2.67
C GLN A 71 -7.33 6.56 -1.58
N LEU A 72 -6.06 6.42 -1.94
CA LEU A 72 -4.99 6.32 -0.94
C LEU A 72 -4.95 7.58 -0.06
N MET A 73 -5.05 8.77 -0.64
CA MET A 73 -4.99 10.03 0.10
C MET A 73 -6.13 10.20 1.11
N GLU A 74 -7.32 9.68 0.81
CA GLU A 74 -8.45 9.68 1.74
C GLU A 74 -8.25 8.74 2.95
N LEU A 75 -7.35 7.76 2.81
CA LEU A 75 -7.10 6.72 3.79
C LEU A 75 -5.86 6.97 4.67
N LEU A 76 -5.04 7.97 4.36
CA LEU A 76 -3.82 8.34 5.11
C LEU A 76 -4.15 9.21 6.32
#